data_AF-A0A086CFG1-F1
#
_entry.id   AF-A0A086CFG1-F1
#
_cell.length_a   1.000
_cell.length_b   1.000
_cell.length_c   1.000
_cell.angle_alpha   90.00
_cell.angle_beta   90.00
_cell.angle_gamma   90.00
#
_symmetry.space_group_name_H-M   'P 1'
#
loop_
_entity.id
_entity.type
_entity.pdbx_description
1 polymer ?
#
loop_
_entity_poly.entity_id
_entity_poly.type
_entity_poly.pdbx_seq_one_letter_code
_entity_poly.pdbx_strand_id
1 'polypeptide(L)' 'MNRKYKNKQLLKILIGVAWIDGIIQMEERNYLKYILEYHGLSKDIELQYFLSELKP' A
#
# COMPACT_ATOMS: atom_id res chain seq x y z
N MET A 1 -17.23 13.28 3.56
CA MET A 1 -16.14 12.58 2.83
C MET A 1 -16.43 11.09 2.79
N ASN A 2 -16.23 10.45 1.64
CA ASN A 2 -16.52 9.03 1.42
C ASN A 2 -15.45 8.14 2.11
N ARG A 3 -15.88 7.16 2.92
CA ARG A 3 -15.01 6.31 3.77
C ARG A 3 -13.93 5.58 2.97
N LYS A 4 -14.23 5.21 1.73
CA LYS A 4 -13.28 4.58 0.79
C LYS A 4 -12.08 5.49 0.48
N TYR A 5 -12.30 6.79 0.31
CA TYR A 5 -11.24 7.76 0.04
C TYR A 5 -10.30 7.92 1.25
N LYS A 6 -10.86 7.94 2.47
CA LYS A 6 -10.05 8.02 3.69
C LYS A 6 -9.16 6.79 3.85
N ASN A 7 -9.70 5.60 3.62
CA ASN A 7 -8.93 4.35 3.69
C ASN A 7 -7.82 4.33 2.63
N LYS A 8 -8.10 4.77 1.41
CA LYS A 8 -7.09 4.91 0.35
C LYS A 8 -5.97 5.87 0.75
N GLN A 9 -6.29 7.04 1.31
CA GLN A 9 -5.28 8.00 1.77
C GLN A 9 -4.39 7.44 2.88
N LEU A 10 -4.99 6.77 3.87
CA LEU A 10 -4.23 6.14 4.97
C LEU A 10 -3.29 5.05 4.45
N LEU A 11 -3.76 4.23 3.51
CA LEU A 11 -2.93 3.21 2.86
C LEU A 11 -1.75 3.81 2.09
N LYS A 12 -1.95 4.92 1.38
CA LYS A 12 -0.84 5.63 0.70
C LYS A 12 0.21 6.12 1.69
N ILE A 13 -0.22 6.63 2.84
CA ILE A 13 0.69 7.07 3.90
C ILE A 13 1.46 5.88 4.46
N LEU A 14 0.78 4.77 4.75
CA LEU A 14 1.39 3.52 5.24
C LEU A 14 2.46 2.97 4.27
N ILE A 15 2.15 2.92 2.98
CA ILE A 15 3.11 2.50 1.96
C ILE A 15 4.28 3.48 1.87
N GLY A 16 4.01 4.79 1.94
CA GLY A 16 5.05 5.82 1.96
C GLY A 16 5.99 5.70 3.15
N VAL A 17 5.47 5.37 4.34
CA VAL A 17 6.27 5.11 5.55
C VAL A 17 7.14 3.88 5.38
N ALA A 18 6.61 2.79 4.82
CA ALA A 18 7.39 1.57 4.56
C ALA A 18 8.53 1.80 3.54
N TRP A 19 8.43 2.84 2.71
CA TRP A 19 9.50 3.24 1.79
C TRP A 19 10.61 4.10 2.43
N ILE A 20 10.39 4.68 3.62
CA ILE A 20 11.37 5.59 4.26
C ILE A 20 12.69 4.87 4.54
N ASP A 21 12.62 3.59 4.90
CA ASP A 21 13.79 2.76 5.18
C ASP A 21 14.53 2.31 3.89
N GLY A 22 14.03 2.69 2.72
CA GLY A 22 14.65 2.49 1.41
C GLY A 22 14.29 1.17 0.72
N ILE A 23 13.88 0.14 1.49
CA ILE A 23 13.41 -1.14 0.97
C ILE A 23 12.22 -1.60 1.81
N ILE A 24 11.08 -1.85 1.16
CA ILE A 24 9.95 -2.53 1.80
C ILE A 24 10.29 -4.01 1.97
N GLN A 25 10.36 -4.47 3.22
CA GLN A 25 10.64 -5.87 3.54
C GLN A 25 9.53 -6.80 3.04
N MET A 26 9.84 -8.09 2.90
CA MET A 26 8.87 -9.06 2.37
C MET A 26 7.63 -9.18 3.28
N GLU A 27 7.84 -9.14 4.58
CA GLU A 27 6.85 -9.20 5.64
C GLU A 27 5.92 -7.98 5.59
N GLU A 28 6.49 -6.78 5.50
CA GLU A 28 5.75 -5.52 5.39
C GLU A 28 4.89 -5.49 4.12
N ARG A 29 5.46 -5.94 3.00
CA ARG A 29 4.74 -6.04 1.73
C ARG A 29 3.56 -7.01 1.82
N ASN A 30 3.76 -8.16 2.45
CA ASN A 30 2.69 -9.13 2.65
C ASN A 30 1.58 -8.56 3.54
N TYR A 31 1.95 -7.84 4.60
CA TYR A 31 0.99 -7.15 5.46
C TYR A 31 0.22 -6.05 4.72
N LEU A 32 0.90 -5.22 3.93
CA LEU A 32 0.25 -4.15 3.14
C LEU A 32 -0.69 -4.73 2.07
N LYS A 33 -0.33 -5.84 1.43
CA LYS A 33 -1.23 -6.58 0.51
C LYS A 33 -2.47 -7.10 1.22
N TYR A 34 -2.31 -7.69 2.40
CA TYR A 34 -3.43 -8.15 3.22
C TYR A 34 -4.39 -7.01 3.59
N ILE A 35 -3.86 -5.86 4.03
CA ILE A 35 -4.68 -4.69 4.39
C ILE A 35 -5.41 -4.12 3.16
N LEU A 36 -4.79 -4.15 1.97
CA LEU A 36 -5.45 -3.77 0.73
C LEU A 36 -6.64 -4.66 0.38
N GLU A 37 -6.48 -5.98 0.51
CA GLU A 37 -7.57 -6.93 0.29
C GLU A 37 -8.69 -6.73 1.32
N TYR A 38 -8.34 -6.60 2.59
CA TYR A 38 -9.29 -6.37 3.69
C TYR A 38 -10.14 -5.11 3.47
N HIS A 39 -9.56 -4.06 2.91
CA HIS A 39 -10.28 -2.82 2.59
C HIS A 39 -10.91 -2.78 1.18
N GLY A 40 -10.84 -3.86 0.40
CA GLY A 40 -11.38 -3.93 -0.95
C GLY A 40 -10.69 -2.98 -1.93
N LEU A 41 -9.43 -2.65 -1.67
CA LEU A 41 -8.58 -1.74 -2.45
C LEU A 41 -7.48 -2.49 -3.22
N SER A 42 -7.46 -3.82 -3.16
CA SER A 42 -6.51 -4.66 -3.89
C SER A 42 -6.53 -4.47 -5.41
N LYS A 43 -7.65 -3.98 -5.98
CA LYS A 43 -7.78 -3.68 -7.41
C LYS A 43 -7.31 -2.27 -7.80
N ASP A 44 -6.84 -1.48 -6.84
CA ASP A 44 -6.36 -0.12 -7.10
C ASP A 44 -4.95 -0.17 -7.70
N ILE A 45 -4.84 0.16 -9.00
CA ILE A 45 -3.59 0.12 -9.78
C ILE A 45 -2.52 1.01 -9.14
N GLU A 46 -2.91 2.15 -8.57
CA GLU A 46 -1.98 3.09 -7.96
C GLU A 46 -1.33 2.49 -6.70
N LEU A 47 -2.13 1.80 -5.85
CA LEU A 47 -1.63 1.16 -4.64
C LEU A 47 -0.78 -0.08 -4.97
N GLN A 48 -1.15 -0.83 -6.01
CA GLN A 48 -0.32 -1.92 -6.50
C GLN A 48 1.04 -1.41 -7.01
N TYR A 49 1.06 -0.30 -7.74
CA TYR A 49 2.30 0.31 -8.24
C TYR A 49 3.26 0.68 -7.11
N PHE A 50 2.76 1.29 -6.03
CA PHE A 50 3.60 1.64 -4.87
C PHE A 50 4.07 0.42 -4.07
N LEU A 51 3.39 -0.72 -4.18
CA LEU A 51 3.78 -1.99 -3.56
C LEU A 51 4.65 -2.88 -4.45
N SER A 52 4.73 -2.62 -5.74
CA SER A 52 5.76 -3.23 -6.58
C SER A 52 7.10 -2.58 -6.26
N GLU A 53 8.15 -3.40 -6.12
CA GLU A 53 9.51 -2.86 -6.13
C GLU A 53 9.69 -2.11 -7.44
N LEU A 54 10.11 -0.85 -7.37
CA LEU A 54 10.75 -0.18 -8.48
C LEU A 54 12.04 -0.95 -8.76
N LYS A 55 11.92 -2.06 -9.49
CA LYS A 55 13.09 -2.68 -10.12
C LYS A 55 13.59 -1.68 -11.16
N PRO A 56 14.87 -1.27 -11.09
CA PRO A 56 15.46 -0.43 -12.13
C PRO A 56 15.40 -1.10 -13.50
#